data_AF-A0A945I9N2-F1
#
_entry.id   AF-A0A945I9N2-F1
#
_cell.length_a   1.000
_cell.length_b   1.000
_cell.length_c   1.000
_cell.angle_alpha   90.00
_cell.angle_beta   90.00
_cell.angle_gamma   90.00
#
_symmetry.space_group_name_H-M   'P 1'
#
loop_
_entity.id
_entity.type
_entity.pdbx_description
1 polymer ?
#
loop_
_entity_poly.entity_id
_entity_poly.type
_entity_poly.pdbx_seq_one_letter_code
_entity_poly.pdbx_strand_id
1 'polypeptide(L)'
;KQAGLDKTTPLYSVFSVDGANLPIFQKRKMKHLIGTFNTMFWAPDLDNATNKRFVADFGKKYKGQIPSHYAAQAYDSLMLIAAGVKAAGGDASNTDAVRKGMEKADFASVRGKIKFGKNHFPIQNFYSRQVINKGGKWQLSVRQTVVEDHAPVMSNECKL
;
A
#
# COMPACT_ATOMS: atom_id res chain seq x y z
N LYS A 1 -21.24 20.05 0.67
CA LYS A 1 -21.92 18.76 0.94
C LYS A 1 -23.40 19.07 0.99
N GLN A 2 -24.23 18.44 0.16
CA GLN A 2 -25.61 18.89 -0.05
C GLN A 2 -26.57 18.45 1.08
N ALA A 3 -26.41 17.25 1.63
CA ALA A 3 -27.35 16.68 2.62
C ALA A 3 -26.97 16.89 4.10
N GLY A 4 -25.83 17.52 4.40
CA GLY A 4 -25.37 17.75 5.79
C GLY A 4 -24.99 16.49 6.60
N LEU A 5 -25.08 15.28 6.02
CA LEU A 5 -24.80 14.00 6.68
C LEU A 5 -23.40 13.90 7.30
N ASP A 6 -22.44 14.69 6.86
CA ASP A 6 -21.10 14.67 7.42
C ASP A 6 -21.00 15.22 8.85
N LYS A 7 -22.03 15.97 9.28
CA LYS A 7 -22.12 16.45 10.67
C LYS A 7 -22.57 15.35 11.63
N THR A 8 -23.22 14.30 11.11
CA THR A 8 -23.83 13.24 11.92
C THR A 8 -23.18 11.88 11.70
N THR A 9 -22.64 11.64 10.51
CA THR A 9 -22.22 10.32 10.06
C THR A 9 -20.87 10.37 9.35
N PRO A 10 -19.81 9.80 9.95
CA PRO A 10 -18.53 9.63 9.27
C PRO A 10 -18.67 8.78 8.02
N LEU A 11 -18.10 9.24 6.89
CA LEU A 11 -18.08 8.46 5.65
C LEU A 11 -16.84 7.55 5.62
N TYR A 12 -17.12 6.26 5.53
CA TYR A 12 -16.15 5.22 5.22
C TYR A 12 -16.33 4.78 3.76
N SER A 13 -15.26 4.84 2.96
CA SER A 13 -15.28 4.44 1.55
C SER A 13 -14.35 3.25 1.33
N VAL A 14 -14.76 2.34 0.44
CA VAL A 14 -13.91 1.26 -0.06
C VAL A 14 -13.73 1.46 -1.56
N PHE A 15 -12.48 1.38 -2.04
CA PHE A 15 -12.05 1.47 -3.45
C PHE A 15 -12.34 2.78 -4.22
N SER A 16 -13.28 3.63 -3.82
CA SER A 16 -13.61 4.85 -4.59
C SER A 16 -12.75 6.06 -4.21
N VAL A 17 -12.53 6.29 -2.92
CA VAL A 17 -11.70 7.38 -2.41
C VAL A 17 -10.32 6.84 -2.09
N ASP A 18 -9.45 6.80 -3.10
CA ASP A 18 -8.10 6.27 -2.97
C ASP A 18 -7.01 7.18 -3.59
N GLY A 19 -5.74 6.82 -3.35
CA GLY A 19 -4.59 7.60 -3.80
C GLY A 19 -4.45 7.76 -5.32
N ALA A 20 -5.09 6.91 -6.13
CA ALA A 20 -5.07 7.05 -7.59
C ALA A 20 -6.05 8.14 -8.06
N ASN A 21 -7.21 8.24 -7.40
CA ASN A 21 -8.27 9.18 -7.79
C ASN A 21 -8.24 10.51 -7.02
N LEU A 22 -7.57 10.56 -5.85
CA LEU A 22 -7.47 11.77 -5.03
C LEU A 22 -7.01 13.04 -5.79
N PRO A 23 -6.01 12.99 -6.69
CA PRO A 23 -5.63 14.16 -7.48
C PRO A 23 -6.78 14.70 -8.36
N ILE A 24 -7.61 13.81 -8.91
CA ILE A 24 -8.78 14.18 -9.72
C ILE A 24 -9.82 14.87 -8.84
N PHE A 25 -10.11 14.30 -7.66
CA PHE A 25 -11.05 14.89 -6.72
C PHE A 25 -10.59 16.25 -6.19
N GLN A 26 -9.29 16.39 -5.93
CA GLN A 26 -8.69 17.67 -5.54
C GLN A 26 -8.84 18.71 -6.66
N LYS A 27 -8.53 18.35 -7.91
CA LYS A 27 -8.72 19.22 -9.09
C LYS A 27 -10.17 19.68 -9.24
N ARG A 28 -11.12 18.79 -8.96
CA ARG A 28 -12.57 19.07 -8.95
C ARG A 28 -13.06 19.76 -7.68
N LYS A 29 -12.17 20.14 -6.77
CA LYS A 29 -12.47 20.84 -5.51
C LYS A 29 -13.52 20.10 -4.67
N MET A 30 -13.51 18.76 -4.69
CA MET A 30 -14.43 17.91 -3.92
C MET A 30 -14.05 17.87 -2.43
N LYS A 31 -14.00 19.05 -1.77
CA LYS A 31 -13.47 19.23 -0.39
C LYS A 31 -14.17 18.36 0.64
N HIS A 32 -15.35 17.85 0.29
CA HIS A 32 -16.12 16.96 1.12
C HIS A 32 -15.46 15.60 1.39
N LEU A 33 -14.47 15.22 0.59
CA LEU A 33 -13.70 14.00 0.78
C LEU A 33 -12.60 14.17 1.83
N ILE A 34 -12.19 15.39 2.18
CA ILE A 34 -11.26 15.58 3.29
C ILE A 34 -11.93 15.08 4.57
N GLY A 35 -11.19 14.27 5.32
CA GLY A 35 -11.65 13.68 6.57
C GLY A 35 -12.36 12.33 6.41
N THR A 36 -12.66 11.87 5.19
CA THR A 36 -13.24 10.54 4.98
C THR A 36 -12.21 9.44 5.24
N PHE A 37 -12.71 8.26 5.58
CA PHE A 37 -11.91 7.14 6.02
C PHE A 37 -11.93 5.98 5.03
N ASN A 38 -10.86 5.20 5.01
CA ASN A 38 -10.82 3.88 4.39
C ASN A 38 -9.80 2.99 5.13
N THR A 39 -9.69 1.71 4.75
CA THR A 39 -8.59 0.85 5.18
C THR A 39 -7.73 0.39 4.00
N MET A 40 -6.45 0.14 4.25
CA MET A 40 -5.52 -0.53 3.32
C MET A 40 -4.22 -0.90 4.03
N PHE A 41 -3.41 -1.73 3.36
CA PHE A 41 -2.08 -2.15 3.79
C PHE A 41 -0.98 -1.07 3.73
N TRP A 42 -1.23 0.10 3.13
CA TRP A 42 -0.19 1.12 2.92
C TRP A 42 -0.72 2.55 2.83
N ALA A 43 0.10 3.51 3.26
CA ALA A 43 -0.06 4.93 3.01
C ALA A 43 1.31 5.62 2.77
N PRO A 44 1.35 6.78 2.08
CA PRO A 44 2.60 7.52 1.81
C PRO A 44 3.39 7.94 3.05
N ASP A 45 2.74 8.03 4.21
CA ASP A 45 3.34 8.53 5.44
C ASP A 45 3.80 7.43 6.42
N LEU A 46 3.81 6.15 6.00
CA LEU A 46 4.42 5.09 6.80
C LEU A 46 5.89 5.41 7.12
N ASP A 47 6.24 5.33 8.41
CA ASP A 47 7.54 5.74 8.91
C ASP A 47 8.58 4.62 8.81
N ASN A 48 9.06 4.35 7.60
CA ASN A 48 10.22 3.49 7.38
C ASN A 48 11.10 4.03 6.24
N ALA A 49 12.39 3.68 6.27
CA ALA A 49 13.38 4.23 5.34
C ALA A 49 13.08 3.92 3.87
N THR A 50 12.64 2.69 3.56
CA THR A 50 12.27 2.30 2.20
C THR A 50 11.08 3.10 1.70
N ASN A 51 10.04 3.28 2.52
CA ASN A 51 8.86 4.06 2.15
C ASN A 51 9.21 5.53 1.90
N LYS A 52 9.99 6.15 2.79
CA LYS A 52 10.45 7.53 2.62
C LYS A 52 11.20 7.71 1.29
N ARG A 53 12.12 6.79 0.97
CA ARG A 53 12.84 6.78 -0.31
C ARG A 53 11.89 6.63 -1.49
N PHE A 54 11.02 5.62 -1.46
CA PHE A 54 10.04 5.35 -2.51
C PHE A 54 9.16 6.56 -2.81
N VAL A 55 8.57 7.18 -1.78
CA VAL A 55 7.69 8.35 -1.93
C VAL A 55 8.46 9.56 -2.49
N ALA A 56 9.68 9.80 -2.01
CA ALA A 56 10.52 10.89 -2.51
C ALA A 56 10.91 10.68 -3.99
N ASP A 57 11.36 9.48 -4.35
CA ASP A 57 11.80 9.17 -5.71
C ASP A 57 10.64 9.11 -6.70
N PHE A 58 9.48 8.59 -6.28
CA PHE A 58 8.25 8.65 -7.07
C PHE A 58 7.85 10.12 -7.34
N GLY A 59 7.90 10.98 -6.31
CA GLY A 59 7.65 12.40 -6.45
C GLY A 59 8.60 13.06 -7.46
N LYS A 60 9.90 12.77 -7.40
CA LYS A 60 10.88 13.29 -8.37
C LYS A 60 10.57 12.81 -9.80
N LYS A 61 10.31 11.51 -9.99
CA LYS A 61 10.08 10.92 -11.31
C LYS A 61 8.75 11.34 -11.95
N TYR A 62 7.70 11.48 -11.14
CA TYR A 62 6.34 11.76 -11.60
C TYR A 62 5.87 13.17 -11.27
N LYS A 63 6.74 14.18 -11.41
CA LYS A 63 6.40 15.61 -11.33
C LYS A 63 5.64 16.01 -10.06
N GLY A 64 6.10 15.50 -8.92
CA GLY A 64 5.56 15.79 -7.59
C GLY A 64 4.27 15.05 -7.25
N GLN A 65 3.88 14.02 -8.02
CA GLN A 65 2.76 13.14 -7.66
C GLN A 65 3.06 12.34 -6.39
N ILE A 66 2.01 12.01 -5.65
CA ILE A 66 2.06 11.14 -4.48
C ILE A 66 1.70 9.72 -4.96
N PRO A 67 2.51 8.70 -4.65
CA PRO A 67 2.20 7.34 -5.08
C PRO A 67 0.91 6.83 -4.44
N SER A 68 0.17 6.03 -5.20
CA SER A 68 -0.96 5.26 -4.68
C SER A 68 -0.49 3.95 -4.06
N HIS A 69 -1.38 3.28 -3.33
CA HIS A 69 -1.13 1.93 -2.81
C HIS A 69 -0.90 0.90 -3.93
N TYR A 70 -1.44 1.11 -5.14
CA TYR A 70 -1.12 0.30 -6.32
C TYR A 70 0.35 0.47 -6.75
N ALA A 71 0.88 1.70 -6.71
CA ALA A 71 2.30 1.95 -7.00
C ALA A 71 3.21 1.32 -5.94
N ALA A 72 2.83 1.42 -4.66
CA ALA A 72 3.53 0.75 -3.57
C ALA A 72 3.52 -0.78 -3.73
N GLN A 73 2.38 -1.36 -4.15
CA GLN A 73 2.25 -2.78 -4.44
C GLN A 73 3.17 -3.20 -5.59
N ALA A 74 3.18 -2.46 -6.71
CA ALA A 74 4.04 -2.75 -7.84
C ALA A 74 5.53 -2.65 -7.48
N TYR A 75 5.91 -1.65 -6.67
CA TYR A 75 7.28 -1.49 -6.19
C TYR A 75 7.72 -2.70 -5.37
N ASP A 76 6.94 -3.12 -4.38
CA ASP A 76 7.27 -4.30 -3.57
C ASP A 76 7.28 -5.59 -4.41
N SER A 77 6.36 -5.75 -5.37
CA SER A 77 6.35 -6.94 -6.25
C SER A 77 7.65 -7.07 -7.03
N LEU A 78 8.20 -5.98 -7.55
CA LEU A 78 9.49 -6.00 -8.26
C LEU A 78 10.65 -6.31 -7.31
N MET A 79 10.63 -5.76 -6.09
CA MET A 79 11.65 -6.05 -5.08
C MET A 79 11.61 -7.52 -4.63
N LEU A 80 10.42 -8.10 -4.51
CA LEU A 80 10.21 -9.51 -4.22
C LEU A 80 10.77 -10.41 -5.34
N ILE A 81 10.45 -10.11 -6.60
CA ILE A 81 10.98 -10.85 -7.75
C ILE A 81 12.51 -10.76 -7.80
N ALA A 82 13.08 -9.56 -7.59
CA ALA A 82 14.52 -9.35 -7.56
C ALA A 82 15.19 -10.15 -6.44
N ALA A 83 14.60 -10.20 -5.23
CA ALA A 83 15.08 -11.03 -4.15
C ALA A 83 15.05 -12.53 -4.50
N GLY A 84 13.99 -12.98 -5.19
CA GLY A 84 13.87 -14.34 -5.70
C GLY A 84 14.98 -14.72 -6.69
N VAL A 85 15.19 -13.90 -7.71
CA VAL A 85 16.25 -14.12 -8.72
C VAL A 85 17.64 -14.09 -8.07
N LYS A 86 17.88 -13.17 -7.13
CA LYS A 86 19.14 -13.13 -6.38
C LYS A 86 19.36 -14.40 -5.58
N ALA A 87 18.33 -14.92 -4.90
CA ALA A 87 18.41 -16.16 -4.14
C ALA A 87 18.64 -17.40 -5.04
N ALA A 88 18.23 -17.34 -6.31
CA ALA A 88 18.50 -18.34 -7.34
C ALA A 88 19.90 -18.19 -7.98
N GLY A 89 20.79 -17.38 -7.42
CA GLY A 89 22.13 -17.14 -7.97
C GLY A 89 22.12 -16.35 -9.28
N GLY A 90 21.04 -15.64 -9.59
CA GLY A 90 20.88 -14.88 -10.83
C GLY A 90 20.24 -15.65 -11.98
N ASP A 91 20.03 -16.96 -11.84
CA ASP A 91 19.36 -17.76 -12.87
C ASP A 91 17.84 -17.64 -12.76
N ALA A 92 17.27 -16.73 -13.54
CA ALA A 92 15.82 -16.54 -13.61
C ALA A 92 15.07 -17.70 -14.30
N SER A 93 15.78 -18.59 -15.01
CA SER A 93 15.17 -19.78 -15.64
C SER A 93 14.91 -20.90 -14.63
N ASN A 94 15.64 -20.92 -13.52
CA ASN A 94 15.40 -21.82 -12.39
C ASN A 94 14.20 -21.35 -11.55
N THR A 95 13.00 -21.53 -12.10
CA THR A 95 11.74 -21.05 -11.51
C THR A 95 11.47 -21.59 -10.10
N ASP A 96 11.92 -22.80 -9.78
CA ASP A 96 11.78 -23.38 -8.43
C ASP A 96 12.68 -22.68 -7.42
N ALA A 97 13.93 -22.37 -7.77
CA ALA A 97 14.83 -21.60 -6.92
C ALA A 97 14.32 -20.15 -6.74
N VAL A 98 13.81 -19.54 -7.81
CA VAL A 98 13.20 -18.20 -7.75
C VAL A 98 11.99 -18.19 -6.82
N ARG A 99 11.07 -19.17 -6.95
CA ARG A 99 9.89 -19.29 -6.09
C ARG A 99 10.27 -19.42 -4.62
N LYS A 100 11.18 -20.34 -4.29
CA LYS A 100 11.71 -20.51 -2.92
C LYS A 100 12.38 -19.25 -2.39
N GLY A 101 13.05 -18.49 -3.27
CA GLY A 101 13.64 -17.20 -2.94
C GLY A 101 12.58 -16.14 -2.60
N MET A 102 11.52 -16.05 -3.40
CA MET A 102 10.40 -15.14 -3.17
C MET A 102 9.67 -15.46 -1.86
N GLU A 103 9.46 -16.74 -1.54
CA GLU A 103 8.83 -17.16 -0.26
C GLU A 103 9.56 -16.65 0.98
N LYS A 104 10.89 -16.45 0.90
CA LYS A 104 11.69 -15.85 1.99
C LYS A 104 11.44 -14.35 2.16
N ALA A 105 11.01 -13.66 1.11
CA ALA A 105 10.75 -12.23 1.09
C ALA A 105 11.88 -11.36 1.68
N ASP A 106 13.12 -11.70 1.35
CA ASP A 106 14.31 -10.98 1.84
C ASP A 106 14.55 -9.67 1.07
N PHE A 107 13.69 -8.69 1.34
CA PHE A 107 13.81 -7.34 0.84
C PHE A 107 13.17 -6.35 1.82
N ALA A 108 13.67 -5.11 1.82
CA ALA A 108 13.08 -4.04 2.62
C ALA A 108 11.82 -3.49 1.92
N SER A 109 10.63 -3.97 2.30
CA SER A 109 9.35 -3.51 1.75
C SER A 109 9.01 -2.07 2.16
N VAL A 110 8.26 -1.36 1.31
CA VAL A 110 7.70 -0.03 1.65
C VAL A 110 6.62 -0.11 2.73
N ARG A 111 6.10 -1.30 3.01
CA ARG A 111 5.11 -1.57 4.06
C ARG A 111 5.75 -1.82 5.43
N GLY A 112 7.08 -1.94 5.49
CA GLY A 112 7.81 -2.40 6.67
C GLY A 112 7.91 -3.92 6.68
N LYS A 113 7.64 -4.56 7.84
CA LYS A 113 7.66 -6.01 7.97
C LYS A 113 6.56 -6.63 7.09
N ILE A 114 6.96 -7.50 6.17
CA ILE A 114 6.06 -8.30 5.34
C ILE A 114 6.55 -9.75 5.35
N LYS A 115 5.62 -10.69 5.41
CA LYS A 115 5.88 -12.13 5.23
C LYS A 115 4.90 -12.70 4.22
N PHE A 116 5.15 -13.90 3.75
CA PHE A 116 4.22 -14.61 2.88
C PHE A 116 3.76 -15.90 3.56
N GLY A 117 2.45 -16.13 3.51
CA GLY A 117 1.86 -17.37 3.98
C GLY A 117 2.14 -18.53 3.03
N LYS A 118 1.77 -19.75 3.45
CA LYS A 118 1.88 -20.95 2.60
C LYS A 118 1.12 -20.84 1.28
N ASN A 119 0.07 -20.02 1.24
CA ASN A 119 -0.71 -19.71 0.05
C ASN A 119 -0.11 -18.58 -0.82
N HIS A 120 1.13 -18.15 -0.55
CA HIS A 120 1.82 -17.04 -1.22
C HIS A 120 1.12 -15.68 -1.12
N PHE A 121 0.18 -15.52 -0.18
CA PHE A 121 -0.39 -14.21 0.12
C PHE A 121 0.43 -13.48 1.19
N PRO A 122 0.50 -12.13 1.12
CA PRO A 122 1.16 -11.35 2.16
C PRO A 122 0.46 -11.46 3.52
N ILE A 123 1.26 -11.66 4.55
CA ILE A 123 0.93 -11.44 5.95
C ILE A 123 1.44 -10.05 6.31
N GLN A 124 0.54 -9.13 6.61
CA GLN A 124 0.84 -7.70 6.71
C GLN A 124 -0.16 -6.93 7.58
N ASN A 125 0.24 -5.75 8.04
CA ASN A 125 -0.64 -4.84 8.75
C ASN A 125 -1.68 -4.20 7.81
N PHE A 126 -2.85 -3.89 8.35
CA PHE A 126 -3.85 -3.02 7.72
C PHE A 126 -4.10 -1.80 8.59
N TYR A 127 -4.19 -0.64 7.94
CA TYR A 127 -4.30 0.66 8.60
C TYR A 127 -5.66 1.28 8.31
N SER A 128 -6.23 1.95 9.32
CA SER A 128 -7.23 2.98 9.08
C SER A 128 -6.51 4.21 8.55
N ARG A 129 -7.00 4.76 7.44
CA ARG A 129 -6.43 5.94 6.80
C ARG A 129 -7.47 7.02 6.64
N GLN A 130 -7.01 8.25 6.58
CA GLN A 130 -7.86 9.42 6.37
C GLN A 130 -7.34 10.27 5.23
N VAL A 131 -8.26 10.85 4.46
CA VAL A 131 -7.91 11.87 3.47
C VAL A 131 -7.56 13.17 4.20
N ILE A 132 -6.33 13.63 4.06
CA ILE A 132 -5.83 14.89 4.64
C ILE A 132 -5.37 15.84 3.55
N ASN A 133 -5.31 17.13 3.87
CA ASN A 133 -4.58 18.13 3.08
C ASN A 133 -3.24 18.41 3.75
N LYS A 134 -2.14 17.96 3.14
CA LYS A 134 -0.77 18.17 3.63
C LYS A 134 -0.05 19.09 2.66
N GLY A 135 0.20 20.34 3.08
CA GLY A 135 0.91 21.33 2.26
C GLY A 135 0.25 21.60 0.91
N GLY A 136 -1.09 21.61 0.85
CA GLY A 136 -1.84 21.86 -0.38
C GLY A 136 -2.03 20.63 -1.28
N LYS A 137 -1.55 19.44 -0.88
CA LYS A 137 -1.78 18.18 -1.60
C LYS A 137 -2.64 17.23 -0.78
N TRP A 138 -3.65 16.66 -1.42
CA TRP A 138 -4.50 15.66 -0.79
C TRP A 138 -3.84 14.30 -0.83
N GLN A 139 -3.83 13.61 0.30
CA GLN A 139 -3.28 12.26 0.40
C GLN A 139 -4.02 11.46 1.47
N LEU A 140 -3.85 10.14 1.43
CA LEU A 140 -4.22 9.28 2.54
C LEU A 140 -3.09 9.28 3.57
N SER A 141 -3.46 9.31 4.84
CA SER A 141 -2.53 9.31 5.97
C SER A 141 -2.96 8.26 6.98
N VAL A 142 -2.01 7.54 7.57
CA VAL A 142 -2.30 6.56 8.62
C VAL A 142 -2.87 7.25 9.85
N ARG A 143 -3.99 6.71 10.35
CA ARG A 143 -4.53 7.08 11.68
C ARG A 143 -4.12 6.10 12.75
N GLN A 144 -4.25 4.82 12.46
CA GLN A 144 -3.91 3.73 13.37
C GLN A 144 -3.80 2.42 12.60
N THR A 145 -3.04 1.48 13.16
CA THR A 145 -3.10 0.07 12.76
C THR A 145 -4.43 -0.52 13.25
N VAL A 146 -5.17 -1.16 12.35
CA VAL A 146 -6.46 -1.80 12.66
C VAL A 146 -6.29 -3.30 12.86
N VAL A 147 -5.41 -3.92 12.08
CA VAL A 147 -5.04 -5.33 12.22
C VAL A 147 -3.55 -5.46 11.99
N GLU A 148 -2.86 -6.17 12.88
CA GLU A 148 -1.44 -6.53 12.74
C GLU A 148 -1.28 -7.93 12.15
N ASP A 149 -0.22 -8.12 11.34
CA ASP A 149 0.17 -9.42 10.77
C ASP A 149 -1.04 -10.22 10.21
N HIS A 150 -1.95 -9.56 9.48
CA HIS A 150 -3.17 -10.18 8.96
C HIS A 150 -2.83 -11.22 7.88
N ALA A 151 -3.25 -12.47 8.12
CA ALA A 151 -3.27 -13.52 7.12
C ALA A 151 -4.68 -13.65 6.52
N PRO A 152 -4.82 -13.92 5.20
CA PRO A 152 -6.12 -14.22 4.61
C PRO A 152 -6.83 -15.38 5.32
N VAL A 153 -8.15 -15.25 5.50
CA VAL A 153 -8.97 -16.18 6.31
C VAL A 153 -8.85 -17.64 5.85
N MET A 154 -8.72 -17.88 4.54
CA MET A 154 -8.67 -19.21 3.94
C MET A 154 -7.25 -19.66 3.59
N SER A 155 -6.22 -19.05 4.19
CA SER A 155 -4.81 -19.39 3.92
C SER A 155 -4.46 -20.86 4.17
N ASN A 156 -5.18 -21.52 5.08
CA ASN A 156 -5.00 -22.93 5.44
C ASN A 156 -5.64 -23.92 4.44
N GLU A 157 -6.53 -23.47 3.56
CA GLU A 157 -7.19 -24.33 2.57
C GLU A 157 -6.37 -24.51 1.28
N CYS A 158 -5.29 -23.74 1.14
CA CYS A 158 -4.42 -23.79 -0.03
C CYS A 158 -3.54 -25.05 0.00
N LYS A 159 -3.68 -25.92 -1.01
CA LYS A 159 -2.93 -27.19 -1.17
C LYS A 159 -1.81 -27.07 -2.22
N LEU A 160 -0.95 -26.06 -2.06
CA LEU A 160 0.27 -25.92 -2.88
C LEU A 160 1.31 -26.97 -2.51
#